data_AF-A0A9D5H9V8-F1
#
_entry.id   AF-A0A9D5H9V8-F1
#
_cell.length_a   1.000
_cell.length_b   1.000
_cell.length_c   1.000
_cell.angle_alpha   90.00
_cell.angle_beta   90.00
_cell.angle_gamma   90.00
#
_symmetry.space_group_name_H-M   'P 1'
#
loop_
_entity.id
_entity.type
_entity.pdbx_description
1 polymer ?
#
loop_
_entity_poly.entity_id
_entity_poly.type
_entity_poly.pdbx_seq_one_letter_code
_entity_poly.pdbx_strand_id
1 'polypeptide(L)'
;MDDSSRWDFSGNDFRYFPFGSGRRICAGIPMAERIVGYALASLLHSFDWNLPYGIKLNLSERFGIVLKKAEPLVALRTPRFEYKRTAETNRIVLSVYICYSDNMSEVSHAWSWYQNGESQRMALTFFFLLSTIIFIHYRKTERTKGMPGLPPGPRGLPLVGYLPFLRSDLHSCFADLARIFGPVMMMKLGSRQCLILSSPEAAKEVLRDHDATLANHDITVAARILTFGGQDMAFQPLSPMWRALRKVSVRELLNARTLESFRTLRQQEVTLMAKELHRRTGVPVAVGQMVLLTSFNVLTAMLWGNSLAAEELERIRGEFWELVVGIIDLLGVTNVSDIFPILERMDLQGVQQKMKQHKEKLDGILSTVIDRRVRTVNTRGDQEKAQDFLQVLLELVKKEDPRDQHLTVDNIKGLFTSRNYKLDF
;
A
#
# COMPACT_ATOMS: atom_id res chain seq x y z
N MET A 1 31.50 -11.02 -15.65
CA MET A 1 30.28 -10.94 -16.47
C MET A 1 29.54 -9.71 -15.99
N ASP A 2 29.58 -8.68 -16.82
CA ASP A 2 28.94 -7.39 -16.63
C ASP A 2 27.42 -7.60 -16.84
N ASP A 3 26.66 -7.70 -15.76
CA ASP A 3 25.21 -8.04 -15.76
C ASP A 3 24.38 -6.91 -15.13
N SER A 4 24.90 -5.67 -15.13
CA SER A 4 24.18 -4.50 -14.59
C SER A 4 23.01 -4.04 -15.47
N SER A 5 22.74 -4.72 -16.59
CA SER A 5 21.64 -4.44 -17.51
C SER A 5 20.48 -5.44 -17.43
N ARG A 6 20.45 -6.35 -16.44
CA ARG A 6 19.55 -7.51 -16.54
C ARG A 6 18.08 -7.24 -16.24
N TRP A 7 17.77 -6.22 -15.44
CA TRP A 7 16.41 -5.98 -14.95
C TRP A 7 16.06 -4.50 -14.98
N ASP A 8 15.03 -4.16 -15.76
CA ASP A 8 14.50 -2.81 -15.92
C ASP A 8 13.10 -2.73 -15.31
N PHE A 9 12.89 -1.84 -14.33
CA PHE A 9 11.60 -1.63 -13.69
C PHE A 9 10.73 -0.58 -14.38
N SER A 10 11.09 -0.14 -15.60
CA SER A 10 10.28 0.77 -16.44
C SER A 10 8.93 0.18 -16.89
N GLY A 11 8.65 -1.08 -16.54
CA GLY A 11 7.45 -1.82 -16.90
C GLY A 11 7.51 -2.50 -18.27
N ASN A 12 8.66 -2.47 -18.95
CA ASN A 12 8.84 -3.16 -20.23
C ASN A 12 9.44 -4.57 -20.09
N ASP A 13 10.10 -4.86 -18.96
CA ASP A 13 10.58 -6.20 -18.63
C ASP A 13 9.54 -6.97 -17.80
N PHE A 14 8.79 -7.86 -18.44
CA PHE A 14 7.77 -8.70 -17.78
C PHE A 14 8.36 -9.81 -16.89
N ARG A 15 9.67 -9.87 -16.74
CA ARG A 15 10.32 -10.69 -15.71
C ARG A 15 10.52 -9.91 -14.41
N TYR A 16 10.49 -8.57 -14.46
CA TYR A 16 10.69 -7.69 -13.31
C TYR A 16 9.94 -6.34 -13.47
N PHE A 17 8.71 -6.28 -12.97
CA PHE A 17 7.83 -5.11 -13.09
C PHE A 17 7.20 -4.71 -11.75
N PRO A 18 8.00 -4.40 -10.71
CA PRO A 18 7.52 -4.19 -9.33
C PRO A 18 6.54 -3.02 -9.17
N PHE A 19 6.47 -2.12 -10.16
CA PHE A 19 5.61 -0.94 -10.18
C PHE A 19 4.52 -1.01 -11.26
N GLY A 20 4.26 -2.21 -11.79
CA GLY A 20 3.29 -2.45 -12.86
C GLY A 20 3.84 -2.18 -14.26
N SER A 21 2.93 -2.19 -15.24
CA SER A 21 3.23 -1.95 -16.66
C SER A 21 2.08 -1.21 -17.35
N GLY A 22 2.28 -0.85 -18.61
CA GLY A 22 1.25 -0.29 -19.49
C GLY A 22 0.66 1.01 -18.97
N ARG A 23 -0.63 1.24 -19.24
CA ARG A 23 -1.35 2.45 -18.82
C ARG A 23 -1.36 2.63 -17.30
N ARG A 24 -1.30 1.55 -16.53
CA ARG A 24 -1.42 1.54 -15.07
C ARG A 24 -0.10 1.59 -14.32
N ILE A 25 1.04 1.69 -15.01
CA ILE A 25 2.35 1.82 -14.35
C ILE A 25 2.33 2.92 -13.29
N CYS A 26 3.01 2.70 -12.16
CA CYS A 26 3.02 3.65 -11.05
C CYS A 26 3.52 5.03 -11.51
N ALA A 27 2.69 6.06 -11.32
CA ALA A 27 3.06 7.43 -11.65
C ALA A 27 4.17 7.97 -10.72
N GLY A 28 4.33 7.37 -9.53
CA GLY A 28 5.26 7.80 -8.48
C GLY A 28 6.71 7.33 -8.67
N ILE A 29 7.04 6.52 -9.69
CA ILE A 29 8.40 6.00 -9.91
C ILE A 29 9.45 7.12 -9.91
N PRO A 30 9.30 8.21 -10.70
CA PRO A 30 10.34 9.25 -10.77
C PRO A 30 10.58 9.96 -9.42
N MET A 31 9.55 10.03 -8.58
CA MET A 31 9.65 10.59 -7.24
C MET A 31 10.36 9.61 -6.30
N ALA A 32 9.96 8.35 -6.31
CA ALA A 32 10.56 7.31 -5.47
C ALA A 32 12.06 7.15 -5.77
N GLU A 33 12.47 7.14 -7.04
CA GLU A 33 13.88 7.07 -7.44
C GLU A 33 14.73 8.20 -6.84
N ARG A 34 14.21 9.43 -6.88
CA ARG A 34 14.90 10.61 -6.33
C ARG A 34 14.99 10.57 -4.81
N ILE A 35 13.98 10.05 -4.12
CA ILE A 35 13.93 10.01 -2.65
C ILE A 35 14.76 8.84 -2.13
N VAL A 36 14.42 7.62 -2.55
CA VAL A 36 15.05 6.39 -2.08
C VAL A 36 16.48 6.29 -2.58
N GLY A 37 16.74 6.65 -3.84
CA GLY A 37 18.09 6.66 -4.41
C GLY A 37 19.01 7.64 -3.67
N TYR A 38 18.51 8.84 -3.36
CA TYR A 38 19.30 9.83 -2.62
C TYR A 38 19.52 9.45 -1.16
N ALA A 39 18.50 8.89 -0.48
CA ALA A 39 18.65 8.36 0.86
C ALA A 39 19.68 7.23 0.90
N LEU A 40 19.58 6.25 0.00
CA LEU A 40 20.52 5.13 -0.09
C LEU A 40 21.94 5.59 -0.40
N ALA A 41 22.12 6.47 -1.39
CA ALA A 41 23.42 7.05 -1.72
C ALA A 41 24.03 7.77 -0.51
N SER A 42 23.22 8.54 0.24
CA SER A 42 23.67 9.23 1.45
C SER A 42 24.08 8.27 2.56
N LEU A 43 23.35 7.16 2.74
CA LEU A 43 23.66 6.13 3.73
C LEU A 43 24.97 5.38 3.39
N LEU A 44 25.17 5.02 2.13
CA LEU A 44 26.38 4.31 1.65
C LEU A 44 27.61 5.22 1.60
N HIS A 45 27.40 6.50 1.29
CA HIS A 45 28.47 7.49 1.29
C HIS A 45 28.93 7.81 2.72
N SER A 46 28.00 7.94 3.66
CA SER A 46 28.31 8.47 5.01
C SER A 46 28.73 7.41 6.02
N PHE A 47 28.40 6.15 5.81
CA PHE A 47 28.62 5.09 6.81
C PHE A 47 29.08 3.78 6.18
N ASP A 48 29.94 3.06 6.90
CA ASP A 48 30.17 1.63 6.69
C ASP A 48 29.12 0.85 7.48
N TRP A 49 28.55 -0.20 6.87
CA TRP A 49 27.44 -0.96 7.41
C TRP A 49 27.86 -2.39 7.71
N ASN A 50 27.56 -2.85 8.91
CA ASN A 50 27.87 -4.20 9.38
C ASN A 50 26.64 -4.84 10.02
N LEU A 51 26.49 -6.15 9.92
CA LEU A 51 25.49 -6.87 10.72
C LEU A 51 25.98 -6.98 12.18
N PRO A 52 25.07 -7.00 13.17
CA PRO A 52 25.45 -7.35 14.53
C PRO A 52 26.10 -8.73 14.60
N TYR A 53 27.02 -8.94 15.56
CA TYR A 53 27.76 -10.19 15.69
C TYR A 53 26.83 -11.41 15.79
N GLY A 54 27.12 -12.45 15.01
CA GLY A 54 26.36 -13.70 14.99
C GLY A 54 25.03 -13.65 14.23
N ILE A 55 24.60 -12.48 13.73
CA ILE A 55 23.36 -12.34 12.97
C ILE A 55 23.59 -12.67 11.50
N LYS A 56 22.79 -13.60 10.96
CA LYS A 56 22.71 -13.89 9.52
C LYS A 56 21.56 -13.09 8.90
N LEU A 57 21.78 -12.59 7.69
CA LEU A 57 20.75 -11.87 6.95
C LEU A 57 19.60 -12.81 6.57
N ASN A 58 18.42 -12.60 7.15
CA ASN A 58 17.20 -13.30 6.77
C ASN A 58 16.56 -12.59 5.57
N LEU A 59 16.38 -13.28 4.45
CA LEU A 59 15.73 -12.74 3.23
C LEU A 59 14.26 -13.15 3.09
N SER A 60 13.70 -13.87 4.05
CA SER A 60 12.29 -14.22 4.05
C SER A 60 11.41 -12.96 4.09
N GLU A 61 10.20 -13.14 3.58
CA GLU A 61 9.26 -12.08 3.30
C GLU A 61 7.89 -12.37 3.91
N ARG A 62 7.14 -11.30 4.13
CA ARG A 62 5.76 -11.33 4.55
C ARG A 62 4.92 -10.73 3.44
N PHE A 63 4.00 -11.54 2.93
CA PHE A 63 3.04 -11.10 1.92
C PHE A 63 2.04 -10.09 2.52
N GLY A 64 1.64 -9.13 1.70
CA GLY A 64 0.71 -8.05 2.05
C GLY A 64 0.51 -7.12 0.85
N ILE A 65 -0.07 -5.93 1.06
CA ILE A 65 -0.23 -4.93 -0.02
C ILE A 65 1.10 -4.49 -0.63
N VAL A 66 2.15 -4.47 0.19
CA VAL A 66 3.54 -4.32 -0.24
C VAL A 66 4.31 -5.50 0.36
N LEU A 67 5.17 -6.11 -0.43
CA LEU A 67 6.06 -7.17 0.02
C LEU A 67 7.08 -6.58 1.01
N LYS A 68 7.11 -7.10 2.22
CA LYS A 68 8.00 -6.63 3.30
C LYS A 68 8.90 -7.77 3.72
N LYS A 69 10.09 -7.48 4.26
CA LYS A 69 10.89 -8.49 4.94
C LYS A 69 10.11 -9.03 6.15
N ALA A 70 10.15 -10.34 6.38
CA ALA A 70 9.54 -10.92 7.57
C ALA A 70 10.23 -10.40 8.83
N GLU A 71 11.56 -10.28 8.78
CA GLU A 71 12.39 -9.65 9.80
C GLU A 71 13.04 -8.37 9.25
N PRO A 72 12.89 -7.21 9.92
CA PRO A 72 13.53 -5.98 9.49
C PRO A 72 15.06 -6.13 9.39
N LEU A 73 15.67 -5.50 8.38
CA LEU A 73 17.13 -5.40 8.30
C LEU A 73 17.63 -4.47 9.41
N VAL A 74 18.21 -5.07 10.45
CA VAL A 74 18.87 -4.35 11.54
C VAL A 74 20.37 -4.38 11.32
N ALA A 75 20.98 -3.21 11.19
CA ALA A 75 22.40 -3.07 10.91
C ALA A 75 23.08 -2.07 11.86
N LEU A 76 24.35 -2.35 12.15
CA LEU A 76 25.28 -1.42 12.77
C LEU A 76 25.88 -0.53 11.69
N ARG A 77 26.24 0.69 12.10
CA ARG A 77 26.87 1.67 11.23
C ARG A 77 28.04 2.35 11.92
N THR A 78 29.08 2.61 11.17
CA THR A 78 30.24 3.39 11.60
C THR A 78 30.44 4.56 10.62
N PRO A 79 30.53 5.82 11.10
CA PRO A 79 30.85 6.95 10.25
C PRO A 79 32.11 6.73 9.43
N ARG A 80 32.05 7.02 8.12
CA ARG A 80 33.23 6.99 7.24
C ARG A 80 34.12 8.23 7.38
N PHE A 81 33.54 9.32 7.88
CA PHE A 81 34.21 10.60 8.06
C PHE A 81 34.02 11.09 9.50
N GLU A 82 35.04 11.73 10.07
CA GLU A 82 34.92 12.36 11.38
C GLU A 82 33.94 13.53 11.34
N TYR A 83 32.86 13.43 12.10
CA TYR A 83 31.91 14.52 12.26
C TYR A 83 32.42 15.53 13.29
N LYS A 84 32.84 16.72 12.84
CA LYS A 84 33.10 17.85 13.75
C LYS A 84 31.81 18.24 14.44
N ARG A 85 31.70 17.90 15.73
CA ARG A 85 30.56 18.22 16.59
C ARG A 85 30.49 19.73 16.81
N THR A 86 29.61 20.45 16.13
CA THR A 86 29.16 21.78 16.59
C THR A 86 28.12 21.59 17.69
N ALA A 87 28.36 22.22 18.83
CA ALA A 87 27.42 22.26 19.95
C ALA A 87 26.17 23.11 19.60
N GLU A 88 25.08 22.86 20.34
CA GLU A 88 23.70 23.41 20.22
C GLU A 88 22.75 22.52 19.39
N THR A 89 21.58 22.05 19.86
CA THR A 89 20.69 22.50 20.94
C THR A 89 19.94 21.31 21.54
N ASN A 90 19.67 21.35 22.85
CA ASN A 90 18.80 20.40 23.55
C ASN A 90 17.38 20.37 22.94
N ARG A 91 16.91 19.19 22.53
CA ARG A 91 15.47 18.86 22.53
C ARG A 91 15.24 17.37 22.76
N ILE A 92 14.13 17.11 23.43
CA ILE A 92 13.76 15.95 24.24
C ILE A 92 13.75 14.64 23.44
N VAL A 93 14.41 13.61 23.98
CA VAL A 93 14.42 12.26 23.43
C VAL A 93 13.28 11.46 24.07
N LEU A 94 12.17 11.27 23.34
CA LEU A 94 11.20 10.23 23.70
C LEU A 94 11.74 8.88 23.23
N SER A 95 12.23 8.10 24.20
CA SER A 95 12.62 6.71 24.01
C SER A 95 11.40 5.85 24.30
N VAL A 96 10.69 5.39 23.27
CA VAL A 96 9.67 4.35 23.44
C VAL A 96 10.39 3.00 23.31
N TYR A 97 10.69 2.38 24.44
CA TYR A 97 11.02 0.96 24.50
C TYR A 97 9.69 0.18 24.51
N ILE A 98 9.43 -0.61 23.47
CA ILE A 98 8.41 -1.66 23.52
C ILE A 98 9.12 -2.94 23.94
N CYS A 99 8.90 -3.36 25.17
CA CYS A 99 9.33 -4.65 25.69
C CYS A 99 8.19 -5.65 25.45
N TYR A 100 8.44 -6.69 24.66
CA TYR A 100 7.55 -7.86 24.58
C TYR A 100 7.92 -8.80 25.74
N SER A 101 6.96 -9.15 26.59
CA SER A 101 7.10 -10.27 27.52
C SER A 101 6.17 -11.40 27.07
N ASP A 102 6.76 -12.56 26.80
CA ASP A 102 6.05 -13.83 26.77
C ASP A 102 5.55 -14.16 28.18
N ASN A 103 4.30 -14.63 28.26
CA ASN A 103 3.99 -15.70 29.21
C ASN A 103 2.88 -16.61 28.66
N MET A 104 3.16 -17.90 28.74
CA MET A 104 2.36 -19.01 28.26
C MET A 104 1.95 -19.86 29.46
N SER A 105 0.65 -19.96 29.71
CA SER A 105 -0.07 -20.98 30.50
C SER A 105 -1.56 -20.62 30.36
N GLU A 106 -2.52 -21.49 30.04
CA GLU A 106 -2.68 -22.89 30.36
C GLU A 106 -3.82 -23.47 29.48
N VAL A 107 -3.79 -24.78 29.27
CA VAL A 107 -4.82 -25.55 28.55
C VAL A 107 -5.78 -26.17 29.58
N SER A 108 -7.04 -26.40 29.16
CA SER A 108 -8.18 -27.07 29.83
C SER A 108 -9.17 -26.09 30.47
N HIS A 109 -10.46 -26.04 30.12
CA HIS A 109 -11.41 -27.14 29.95
C HIS A 109 -12.40 -26.88 28.81
N ALA A 110 -12.57 -27.84 27.90
CA ALA A 110 -13.59 -27.78 26.86
C ALA A 110 -14.22 -29.16 26.59
N TRP A 111 -14.71 -29.84 27.62
CA TRP A 111 -15.54 -31.05 27.45
C TRP A 111 -16.55 -31.19 28.59
N SER A 112 -17.75 -30.63 28.44
CA SER A 112 -18.93 -31.03 29.23
C SER A 112 -20.28 -30.89 28.52
N TRP A 113 -20.34 -30.56 27.22
CA TRP A 113 -21.61 -30.43 26.49
C TRP A 113 -22.00 -31.68 25.67
N TYR A 114 -21.18 -32.74 25.70
CA TYR A 114 -21.36 -33.94 24.87
C TYR A 114 -22.33 -35.01 25.45
N GLN A 115 -23.05 -34.73 26.53
CA GLN A 115 -23.90 -35.72 27.21
C GLN A 115 -25.42 -35.45 27.19
N ASN A 116 -25.94 -34.73 26.19
CA ASN A 116 -27.39 -34.63 25.96
C ASN A 116 -27.77 -34.97 24.51
N GLY A 117 -28.82 -35.79 24.33
CA GLY A 117 -29.26 -36.33 23.04
C GLY A 117 -29.69 -35.30 21.97
N GLU A 118 -29.77 -34.01 22.31
CA GLU A 118 -30.04 -32.94 21.35
C GLU A 118 -28.80 -32.53 20.52
N SER A 119 -27.60 -32.66 21.09
CA SER A 119 -26.34 -32.35 20.39
C SER A 119 -26.05 -33.31 19.24
N GLN A 120 -26.48 -34.58 19.37
CA GLN A 120 -26.38 -35.56 18.29
C GLN A 120 -27.33 -35.22 17.13
N ARG A 121 -28.53 -34.70 17.41
CA ARG A 121 -29.46 -34.25 16.36
C ARG A 121 -28.92 -33.04 15.62
N MET A 122 -28.33 -32.06 16.32
CA MET A 122 -27.66 -30.92 15.69
C MET A 122 -26.42 -31.33 14.88
N ALA A 123 -25.63 -32.28 15.38
CA ALA A 123 -24.49 -32.81 14.63
C ALA A 123 -24.92 -33.57 13.37
N LEU A 124 -25.99 -34.36 13.45
CA LEU A 124 -26.56 -35.09 12.32
C LEU A 124 -27.18 -34.14 11.29
N THR A 125 -27.93 -33.11 11.70
CA THR A 125 -28.46 -32.12 10.77
C THR A 125 -27.36 -31.33 10.09
N PHE A 126 -26.29 -30.97 10.82
CA PHE A 126 -25.11 -30.34 10.22
C PHE A 126 -24.40 -31.28 9.24
N PHE A 127 -24.28 -32.57 9.57
CA PHE A 127 -23.70 -33.58 8.69
C PHE A 127 -24.53 -33.80 7.41
N PHE A 128 -25.86 -33.88 7.50
CA PHE A 128 -26.76 -33.99 6.35
C PHE A 128 -26.79 -32.72 5.49
N LEU A 129 -26.74 -31.54 6.11
CA LEU A 129 -26.60 -30.28 5.36
C LEU A 129 -25.26 -30.22 4.65
N LEU A 130 -24.17 -30.58 5.33
CA LEU A 130 -22.83 -30.62 4.76
C LEU A 130 -22.74 -31.66 3.63
N SER A 131 -23.31 -32.85 3.79
CA SER A 131 -23.32 -33.89 2.76
C SER A 131 -24.16 -33.49 1.55
N THR A 132 -25.29 -32.82 1.77
CA THR A 132 -26.15 -32.31 0.69
C THR A 132 -25.46 -31.18 -0.06
N ILE A 133 -24.78 -30.27 0.64
CA ILE A 133 -23.93 -29.23 0.04
C ILE A 133 -22.79 -29.87 -0.76
N ILE A 134 -22.10 -30.87 -0.22
CA ILE A 134 -21.03 -31.62 -0.91
C ILE A 134 -21.59 -32.31 -2.15
N PHE A 135 -22.77 -32.94 -2.08
CA PHE A 135 -23.39 -33.66 -3.20
C PHE A 135 -23.87 -32.72 -4.32
N ILE A 136 -24.54 -31.61 -3.98
CA ILE A 136 -24.91 -30.57 -4.94
C ILE A 136 -23.67 -29.98 -5.58
N HIS A 137 -22.58 -29.83 -4.82
CA HIS A 137 -21.32 -29.33 -5.35
C HIS A 137 -20.63 -30.34 -6.26
N TYR A 138 -20.54 -31.62 -5.87
CA TYR A 138 -20.03 -32.70 -6.71
C TYR A 138 -20.76 -32.72 -8.06
N ARG A 139 -22.10 -32.60 -8.04
CA ARG A 139 -22.93 -32.48 -9.26
C ARG A 139 -22.65 -31.20 -10.07
N LYS A 140 -22.34 -30.07 -9.44
CA LYS A 140 -21.94 -28.82 -10.12
C LYS A 140 -20.52 -28.89 -10.70
N THR A 141 -19.57 -29.48 -9.98
CA THR A 141 -18.18 -29.68 -10.41
C THR A 141 -18.10 -30.68 -11.56
N GLU A 142 -18.93 -31.73 -11.54
CA GLU A 142 -19.16 -32.63 -12.68
C GLU A 142 -19.71 -31.88 -13.89
N ARG A 143 -20.66 -30.95 -13.71
CA ARG A 143 -21.18 -30.10 -14.81
C ARG A 143 -20.13 -29.16 -15.40
N THR A 144 -19.14 -28.71 -14.62
CA THR A 144 -18.03 -27.88 -15.12
C THR A 144 -16.92 -28.67 -15.82
N LYS A 145 -16.92 -30.02 -15.74
CA LYS A 145 -15.95 -30.87 -16.49
C LYS A 145 -16.07 -30.73 -18.01
N GLY A 146 -17.08 -30.01 -18.51
CA GLY A 146 -17.38 -29.86 -19.94
C GLY A 146 -17.50 -28.42 -20.45
N MET A 147 -16.93 -27.40 -19.78
CA MET A 147 -16.75 -26.10 -20.44
C MET A 147 -15.42 -26.13 -21.23
N PRO A 148 -15.45 -26.20 -22.57
CA PRO A 148 -14.23 -26.16 -23.36
C PRO A 148 -13.55 -24.79 -23.17
N GLY A 149 -12.26 -24.77 -22.84
CA GLY A 149 -11.42 -23.56 -22.91
C GLY A 149 -11.05 -22.86 -21.60
N LEU A 150 -11.39 -23.38 -20.42
CA LEU A 150 -10.85 -22.83 -19.16
C LEU A 150 -9.43 -23.33 -18.89
N PRO A 151 -8.53 -22.47 -18.36
CA PRO A 151 -7.19 -22.90 -17.95
C PRO A 151 -7.23 -24.00 -16.87
N PRO A 152 -6.22 -24.88 -16.83
CA PRO A 152 -6.09 -25.90 -15.78
C PRO A 152 -5.95 -25.26 -14.39
N GLY A 153 -6.15 -26.03 -13.32
CA GLY A 153 -5.85 -25.57 -11.97
C GLY A 153 -6.33 -26.50 -10.86
N PRO A 154 -5.93 -26.21 -9.61
CA PRO A 154 -6.23 -27.08 -8.49
C PRO A 154 -7.72 -27.11 -8.16
N ARG A 155 -8.20 -28.29 -7.76
CA ARG A 155 -9.59 -28.45 -7.30
C ARG A 155 -9.70 -27.97 -5.85
N GLY A 156 -10.69 -27.12 -5.60
CA GLY A 156 -11.03 -26.64 -4.26
C GLY A 156 -12.15 -27.44 -3.59
N LEU A 157 -12.35 -27.21 -2.30
CA LEU A 157 -13.50 -27.72 -1.55
C LEU A 157 -14.78 -26.96 -1.93
N PRO A 158 -15.97 -27.55 -1.68
CA PRO A 158 -17.24 -26.84 -1.79
C PRO A 158 -17.24 -25.55 -0.97
N LEU A 159 -17.86 -24.50 -1.52
CA LEU A 159 -18.02 -23.15 -0.93
C LEU A 159 -16.72 -22.34 -0.77
N VAL A 160 -15.69 -22.91 -0.14
CA VAL A 160 -14.44 -22.21 0.21
C VAL A 160 -13.38 -22.30 -0.89
N GLY A 161 -13.55 -23.17 -1.88
CA GLY A 161 -12.58 -23.33 -2.95
C GLY A 161 -11.24 -23.81 -2.42
N TYR A 162 -10.15 -23.24 -2.90
CA TYR A 162 -8.78 -23.62 -2.54
C TYR A 162 -8.25 -22.91 -1.27
N LEU A 163 -9.03 -22.04 -0.64
CA LEU A 163 -8.60 -21.25 0.53
C LEU A 163 -7.95 -22.07 1.65
N PRO A 164 -8.50 -23.23 2.08
CA PRO A 164 -7.92 -24.00 3.19
C PRO A 164 -6.53 -24.59 2.90
N PHE A 165 -6.13 -24.62 1.62
CA PHE A 165 -4.86 -25.16 1.17
C PHE A 165 -3.83 -24.07 0.85
N LEU A 166 -4.20 -22.79 0.99
CA LEU A 166 -3.28 -21.68 0.77
C LEU A 166 -2.33 -21.50 1.95
N ARG A 167 -1.06 -21.24 1.62
CA ARG A 167 -0.04 -20.82 2.58
C ARG A 167 -0.04 -19.29 2.72
N SER A 168 0.53 -18.76 3.80
CA SER A 168 0.58 -17.32 4.04
C SER A 168 1.49 -16.56 3.06
N ASP A 169 2.47 -17.23 2.47
CA ASP A 169 3.34 -16.74 1.39
C ASP A 169 2.70 -17.01 0.02
N LEU A 170 1.58 -16.31 -0.24
CA LEU A 170 0.70 -16.58 -1.38
C LEU A 170 1.42 -16.62 -2.74
N HIS A 171 2.34 -15.69 -3.00
CA HIS A 171 3.08 -15.62 -4.27
C HIS A 171 3.98 -16.85 -4.49
N SER A 172 4.66 -17.33 -3.45
CA SER A 172 5.46 -18.56 -3.48
C SER A 172 4.56 -19.79 -3.64
N CYS A 173 3.44 -19.84 -2.91
CA CYS A 173 2.44 -20.90 -3.05
C CYS A 173 1.89 -20.98 -4.48
N PHE A 174 1.60 -19.84 -5.13
CA PHE A 174 1.15 -19.79 -6.51
C PHE A 174 2.25 -20.18 -7.50
N ALA A 175 3.50 -19.80 -7.24
CA ALA A 175 4.63 -20.24 -8.06
C ALA A 175 4.81 -21.77 -8.03
N ASP A 176 4.66 -22.39 -6.85
CA ASP A 176 4.70 -23.86 -6.72
C ASP A 176 3.58 -24.54 -7.50
N LEU A 177 2.35 -24.02 -7.40
CA LEU A 177 1.20 -24.52 -8.14
C LEU A 177 1.37 -24.35 -9.66
N ALA A 178 1.96 -23.25 -10.12
CA ALA A 178 2.23 -23.02 -11.54
C ALA A 178 3.20 -24.05 -12.14
N ARG A 179 4.11 -24.63 -11.34
CA ARG A 179 4.97 -25.74 -11.81
C ARG A 179 4.18 -27.02 -12.10
N ILE A 180 3.01 -27.18 -11.48
CA ILE A 180 2.16 -28.37 -11.62
C ILE A 180 1.10 -28.16 -12.69
N PHE A 181 0.41 -27.02 -12.64
CA PHE A 181 -0.75 -26.73 -13.49
C PHE A 181 -0.41 -25.89 -14.74
N GLY A 182 0.80 -25.35 -14.81
CA GLY A 182 1.23 -24.46 -15.88
C GLY A 182 1.12 -22.97 -15.52
N PRO A 183 1.68 -22.09 -16.38
CA PRO A 183 1.86 -20.67 -16.08
C PRO A 183 0.58 -19.83 -16.14
N VAL A 184 -0.51 -20.38 -16.64
CA VAL A 184 -1.84 -19.75 -16.67
C VAL A 184 -2.79 -20.76 -16.06
N MET A 185 -3.27 -20.49 -14.85
CA MET A 185 -4.10 -21.42 -14.11
C MET A 185 -5.34 -20.77 -13.50
N MET A 186 -6.41 -21.52 -13.39
CA MET A 186 -7.69 -21.08 -12.84
C MET A 186 -7.93 -21.74 -11.49
N MET A 187 -8.28 -20.96 -10.46
CA MET A 187 -8.67 -21.51 -9.16
C MET A 187 -9.81 -20.72 -8.54
N LYS A 188 -10.54 -21.37 -7.63
CA LYS A 188 -11.63 -20.75 -6.89
C LYS A 188 -11.17 -20.38 -5.49
N LEU A 189 -11.33 -19.13 -5.09
CA LEU A 189 -11.04 -18.63 -3.74
C LEU A 189 -12.35 -18.16 -3.10
N GLY A 190 -12.97 -19.03 -2.30
CA GLY A 190 -14.29 -18.79 -1.75
C GLY A 190 -15.34 -18.64 -2.85
N SER A 191 -15.99 -17.48 -2.93
CA SER A 191 -16.96 -17.20 -4.01
C SER A 191 -16.31 -16.65 -5.30
N ARG A 192 -15.01 -16.33 -5.28
CA ARG A 192 -14.29 -15.71 -6.40
C ARG A 192 -13.63 -16.75 -7.31
N GLN A 193 -13.66 -16.48 -8.61
CA GLN A 193 -12.92 -17.23 -9.62
C GLN A 193 -11.70 -16.41 -10.05
N CYS A 194 -10.51 -16.96 -9.84
CA CYS A 194 -9.25 -16.25 -9.97
C CYS A 194 -8.39 -16.91 -11.05
N LEU A 195 -8.01 -16.12 -12.05
CA LEU A 195 -6.99 -16.48 -13.03
C LEU A 195 -5.63 -16.04 -12.47
N ILE A 196 -4.71 -16.99 -12.31
CA ILE A 196 -3.35 -16.73 -11.85
C ILE A 196 -2.40 -16.84 -13.03
N LEU A 197 -1.59 -15.79 -13.21
CA LEU A 197 -0.59 -15.68 -14.26
C LEU A 197 0.79 -15.75 -13.63
N SER A 198 1.64 -16.65 -14.11
CA SER A 198 2.95 -16.95 -13.51
C SER A 198 4.05 -17.07 -14.58
N SER A 199 3.88 -16.38 -15.71
CA SER A 199 4.91 -16.23 -16.75
C SER A 199 4.99 -14.80 -17.28
N PRO A 200 6.17 -14.35 -17.74
CA PRO A 200 6.33 -13.06 -18.40
C PRO A 200 5.42 -12.89 -19.63
N GLU A 201 5.24 -13.95 -20.42
CA GLU A 201 4.43 -13.93 -21.64
C GLU A 201 2.97 -13.67 -21.32
N ALA A 202 2.42 -14.38 -20.33
CA ALA A 202 1.03 -14.17 -19.91
C ALA A 202 0.82 -12.81 -19.23
N ALA A 203 1.80 -12.35 -18.44
CA ALA A 203 1.75 -11.02 -17.82
C ALA A 203 1.76 -9.91 -18.89
N LYS A 204 2.60 -10.04 -19.92
CA LYS A 204 2.67 -9.12 -21.07
C LYS A 204 1.35 -9.06 -21.83
N GLU A 205 0.75 -10.21 -22.11
CA GLU A 205 -0.52 -10.30 -22.82
C GLU A 205 -1.61 -9.51 -22.07
N VAL A 206 -1.72 -9.68 -20.75
CA VAL A 206 -2.74 -9.01 -19.93
C VAL A 206 -2.43 -7.53 -19.65
N LEU A 207 -1.19 -7.21 -19.29
CA LEU A 207 -0.81 -5.89 -18.79
C LEU A 207 -0.41 -4.90 -19.88
N ARG A 208 -0.19 -5.37 -21.11
CA ARG A 208 0.21 -4.54 -22.24
C ARG A 208 -0.63 -4.74 -23.48
N ASP A 209 -0.76 -5.98 -23.94
CA ASP A 209 -1.39 -6.24 -25.23
C ASP A 209 -2.93 -6.12 -25.13
N HIS A 210 -3.52 -6.44 -23.96
CA HIS A 210 -4.95 -6.31 -23.64
C HIS A 210 -5.27 -5.35 -22.49
N ASP A 211 -4.37 -4.41 -22.19
CA ASP A 211 -4.47 -3.55 -21.02
C ASP A 211 -5.73 -2.65 -21.01
N ALA A 212 -6.24 -2.25 -22.17
CA ALA A 212 -7.45 -1.44 -22.26
C ALA A 212 -8.69 -2.15 -21.70
N THR A 213 -8.73 -3.48 -21.79
CA THR A 213 -9.86 -4.32 -21.33
C THR A 213 -9.63 -4.84 -19.91
N LEU A 214 -8.37 -5.19 -19.57
CA LEU A 214 -8.04 -5.91 -18.34
C LEU A 214 -7.44 -5.05 -17.21
N ALA A 215 -7.29 -3.74 -17.42
CA ALA A 215 -6.73 -2.83 -16.42
C ALA A 215 -7.71 -2.38 -15.31
N ASN A 216 -8.85 -3.06 -15.14
CA ASN A 216 -9.79 -2.78 -14.05
C ASN A 216 -9.41 -3.58 -12.79
N HIS A 217 -9.80 -3.08 -11.62
CA HIS A 217 -9.49 -3.70 -10.33
C HIS A 217 -10.74 -4.31 -9.70
N ASP A 218 -10.57 -5.44 -8.99
CA ASP A 218 -11.53 -5.86 -7.97
C ASP A 218 -11.26 -5.05 -6.70
N ILE A 219 -12.24 -4.28 -6.24
CA ILE A 219 -12.03 -3.27 -5.19
C ILE A 219 -12.48 -3.84 -3.86
N THR A 220 -11.52 -3.98 -2.93
CA THR A 220 -11.81 -4.48 -1.58
C THR A 220 -12.73 -3.54 -0.81
N VAL A 221 -13.43 -4.03 0.21
CA VAL A 221 -14.27 -3.24 1.12
C VAL A 221 -13.46 -2.08 1.73
N ALA A 222 -12.24 -2.37 2.19
CA ALA A 222 -11.34 -1.37 2.74
C ALA A 222 -10.98 -0.29 1.71
N ALA A 223 -10.54 -0.69 0.50
CA ALA A 223 -10.20 0.25 -0.57
C ALA A 223 -11.42 1.09 -0.97
N ARG A 224 -12.59 0.45 -1.14
CA ARG A 224 -13.84 1.11 -1.51
C ARG A 224 -14.24 2.19 -0.52
N ILE A 225 -14.07 1.96 0.78
CA ILE A 225 -14.35 2.97 1.81
C ILE A 225 -13.33 4.11 1.73
N LEU A 226 -12.04 3.77 1.69
CA LEU A 226 -10.94 4.73 1.66
C LEU A 226 -11.03 5.67 0.44
N THR A 227 -11.29 5.11 -0.73
CA THR A 227 -11.16 5.79 -2.03
C THR A 227 -12.50 6.09 -2.69
N PHE A 228 -13.52 6.35 -1.88
CA PHE A 228 -14.78 6.96 -2.32
C PHE A 228 -15.53 6.10 -3.35
N GLY A 229 -15.60 4.80 -3.11
CA GLY A 229 -16.16 3.86 -4.07
C GLY A 229 -15.16 3.39 -5.14
N GLY A 230 -13.86 3.68 -4.97
CA GLY A 230 -12.84 3.39 -5.97
C GLY A 230 -12.70 4.45 -7.05
N GLN A 231 -13.00 5.72 -6.77
CA GLN A 231 -12.92 6.82 -7.75
C GLN A 231 -11.57 7.54 -7.73
N ASP A 232 -10.56 6.99 -7.05
CA ASP A 232 -9.20 7.51 -7.03
C ASP A 232 -8.35 7.03 -8.23
N MET A 233 -7.10 7.50 -8.31
CA MET A 233 -6.20 7.15 -9.40
C MET A 233 -5.79 5.66 -9.42
N ALA A 234 -5.78 4.97 -8.27
CA ALA A 234 -5.38 3.57 -8.18
C ALA A 234 -6.51 2.64 -8.66
N PHE A 235 -7.72 2.77 -8.09
CA PHE A 235 -8.77 1.77 -8.28
C PHE A 235 -9.77 2.08 -9.40
N GLN A 236 -9.96 3.36 -9.79
CA GLN A 236 -10.97 3.74 -10.76
C GLN A 236 -10.77 3.06 -12.12
N PRO A 237 -11.82 2.57 -12.79
CA PRO A 237 -11.74 2.05 -14.16
C PRO A 237 -11.10 3.04 -15.13
N LEU A 238 -10.56 2.54 -16.25
CA LEU A 238 -10.02 3.42 -17.29
C LEU A 238 -11.15 4.28 -17.90
N SER A 239 -11.18 5.55 -17.49
CA SER A 239 -12.20 6.53 -17.90
C SER A 239 -11.55 7.86 -18.32
N PRO A 240 -12.28 8.76 -18.99
CA PRO A 240 -11.81 10.13 -19.23
C PRO A 240 -11.37 10.84 -17.93
N MET A 241 -12.14 10.67 -16.85
CA MET A 241 -11.79 11.22 -15.53
C MET A 241 -10.48 10.64 -15.00
N TRP A 242 -10.28 9.31 -15.06
CA TRP A 242 -9.01 8.70 -14.64
C TRP A 242 -7.82 9.25 -15.45
N ARG A 243 -7.98 9.43 -16.77
CA ARG A 243 -6.94 10.00 -17.64
C ARG A 243 -6.64 11.45 -17.27
N ALA A 244 -7.66 12.24 -16.93
CA ALA A 244 -7.49 13.63 -16.48
C ALA A 244 -6.71 13.69 -15.16
N LEU A 245 -7.14 12.94 -14.13
CA LEU A 245 -6.46 12.86 -12.82
C LEU A 245 -5.00 12.43 -12.97
N ARG A 246 -4.76 11.39 -13.79
CA ARG A 246 -3.40 10.91 -14.06
C ARG A 246 -2.57 11.93 -14.83
N LYS A 247 -3.15 12.63 -15.80
CA LYS A 247 -2.48 13.67 -16.58
C LYS A 247 -2.03 14.81 -15.67
N VAL A 248 -2.91 15.33 -14.81
CA VAL A 248 -2.56 16.38 -13.84
C VAL A 248 -1.47 15.90 -12.89
N SER A 249 -1.64 14.71 -12.30
CA SER A 249 -0.65 14.13 -11.38
C SER A 249 0.74 13.99 -12.00
N VAL A 250 0.81 13.44 -13.23
CA VAL A 250 2.09 13.21 -13.92
C VAL A 250 2.69 14.49 -14.47
N ARG A 251 1.90 15.33 -15.15
CA ARG A 251 2.41 16.51 -15.85
C ARG A 251 2.71 17.67 -14.92
N GLU A 252 1.96 17.82 -13.84
CA GLU A 252 2.08 19.01 -12.98
C GLU A 252 2.87 18.70 -11.70
N LEU A 253 2.64 17.52 -11.10
CA LEU A 253 3.24 17.17 -9.79
C LEU A 253 4.50 16.31 -9.93
N LEU A 254 4.42 15.22 -10.70
CA LEU A 254 5.45 14.17 -10.72
C LEU A 254 6.42 14.28 -11.91
N ASN A 255 6.39 15.41 -12.64
CA ASN A 255 7.33 15.66 -13.73
C ASN A 255 8.74 16.01 -13.21
N ALA A 256 9.75 15.84 -14.05
CA ALA A 256 11.15 16.05 -13.65
C ALA A 256 11.45 17.48 -13.14
N ARG A 257 10.84 18.52 -13.74
CA ARG A 257 11.05 19.93 -13.35
C ARG A 257 10.45 20.20 -11.96
N THR A 258 9.21 19.80 -11.75
CA THR A 258 8.55 19.95 -10.44
C THR A 258 9.28 19.14 -9.37
N LEU A 259 9.65 17.89 -9.66
CA LEU A 259 10.43 17.10 -8.70
C LEU A 259 11.79 17.74 -8.42
N GLU A 260 12.45 18.37 -9.39
CA GLU A 260 13.72 19.05 -9.15
C GLU A 260 13.58 20.30 -8.26
N SER A 261 12.46 21.03 -8.31
CA SER A 261 12.26 22.19 -7.41
C SER A 261 12.22 21.78 -5.93
N PHE A 262 11.90 20.52 -5.62
CA PHE A 262 11.93 19.98 -4.26
C PHE A 262 13.28 19.44 -3.80
N ARG A 263 14.35 19.64 -4.58
CA ARG A 263 15.69 19.11 -4.25
C ARG A 263 16.17 19.56 -2.87
N THR A 264 16.04 20.83 -2.52
CA THR A 264 16.49 21.37 -1.23
C THR A 264 15.75 20.72 -0.06
N LEU A 265 14.44 20.53 -0.20
CA LEU A 265 13.60 19.89 0.80
C LEU A 265 14.00 18.42 1.01
N ARG A 266 14.22 17.68 -0.09
CA ARG A 266 14.79 16.32 -0.02
C ARG A 266 16.14 16.29 0.67
N GLN A 267 17.02 17.25 0.33
CA GLN A 267 18.34 17.38 0.92
C GLN A 267 18.29 17.62 2.43
N GLN A 268 17.38 18.48 2.88
CA GLN A 268 17.19 18.76 4.30
C GLN A 268 16.77 17.50 5.08
N GLU A 269 15.71 16.82 4.65
CA GLU A 269 15.19 15.63 5.36
C GLU A 269 16.19 14.46 5.36
N VAL A 270 16.89 14.20 4.26
CA VAL A 270 17.94 13.17 4.21
C VAL A 270 19.17 13.56 5.05
N THR A 271 19.50 14.86 5.12
CA THR A 271 20.56 15.34 6.02
C THR A 271 20.17 15.16 7.49
N LEU A 272 18.91 15.41 7.85
CA LEU A 272 18.41 15.16 9.21
C LEU A 272 18.49 13.68 9.59
N MET A 273 18.10 12.79 8.67
CA MET A 273 18.28 11.34 8.83
C MET A 273 19.76 10.99 9.09
N ALA A 274 20.68 11.49 8.26
CA ALA A 274 22.11 11.21 8.40
C ALA A 274 22.70 11.77 9.72
N LYS A 275 22.26 12.95 10.16
CA LYS A 275 22.66 13.55 11.44
C LYS A 275 22.20 12.71 12.62
N GLU A 276 20.95 12.26 12.63
CA GLU A 276 20.44 11.42 13.72
C GLU A 276 21.16 10.06 13.76
N LEU A 277 21.53 9.52 12.60
CA LEU A 277 22.36 8.33 12.53
C LEU A 277 23.75 8.52 13.11
N HIS A 278 24.39 9.65 12.84
CA HIS A 278 25.67 10.00 13.42
C HIS A 278 25.61 10.04 14.96
N ARG A 279 24.54 10.63 15.50
CA ARG A 279 24.35 10.78 16.96
C ARG A 279 24.23 9.45 17.69
N ARG A 280 23.71 8.41 17.03
CA ARG A 280 23.49 7.07 17.61
C ARG A 280 24.45 6.00 17.07
N THR A 281 25.70 6.37 16.79
CA THR A 281 26.73 5.42 16.32
C THR A 281 26.87 4.24 17.30
N GLY A 282 27.04 3.02 16.77
CA GLY A 282 27.14 1.79 17.57
C GLY A 282 25.78 1.19 18.02
N VAL A 283 24.67 1.90 17.83
CA VAL A 283 23.33 1.36 18.10
C VAL A 283 22.75 0.72 16.84
N PRO A 284 22.32 -0.56 16.89
CA PRO A 284 21.66 -1.22 15.76
C PRO A 284 20.43 -0.45 15.31
N VAL A 285 20.22 -0.31 14.00
CA VAL A 285 19.08 0.41 13.43
C VAL A 285 18.38 -0.39 12.35
N ALA A 286 17.04 -0.33 12.36
CA ALA A 286 16.21 -0.89 11.30
C ALA A 286 16.27 0.01 10.05
N VAL A 287 17.14 -0.35 9.09
CA VAL A 287 17.46 0.49 7.93
C VAL A 287 16.23 0.81 7.09
N GLY A 288 15.40 -0.20 6.81
CA GLY A 288 14.18 -0.03 6.02
C GLY A 288 13.17 0.92 6.65
N GLN A 289 12.98 0.85 7.98
CA GLN A 289 12.05 1.73 8.69
C GLN A 289 12.52 3.18 8.67
N MET A 290 13.82 3.41 8.79
CA MET A 290 14.40 4.74 8.72
C MET A 290 14.27 5.38 7.32
N VAL A 291 14.57 4.63 6.26
CA VAL A 291 14.39 5.11 4.88
C VAL A 291 12.92 5.38 4.60
N LEU A 292 12.03 4.53 5.12
CA LEU A 292 10.59 4.70 4.99
C LEU A 292 10.09 5.96 5.71
N LEU A 293 10.50 6.19 6.96
CA LEU A 293 10.17 7.40 7.72
C LEU A 293 10.72 8.67 7.03
N THR A 294 11.95 8.62 6.55
CA THR A 294 12.56 9.74 5.83
C THR A 294 11.81 10.03 4.53
N SER A 295 11.41 8.98 3.80
CA SER A 295 10.59 9.12 2.59
C SER A 295 9.23 9.75 2.92
N PHE A 296 8.59 9.34 4.02
CA PHE A 296 7.35 9.93 4.48
C PHE A 296 7.50 11.41 4.86
N ASN A 297 8.57 11.77 5.57
CA ASN A 297 8.88 13.16 5.90
C ASN A 297 9.05 14.01 4.65
N VAL A 298 9.81 13.52 3.67
CA VAL A 298 9.98 14.18 2.37
C VAL A 298 8.63 14.35 1.67
N LEU A 299 7.82 13.30 1.58
CA LEU A 299 6.53 13.34 0.88
C LEU A 299 5.57 14.32 1.54
N THR A 300 5.44 14.29 2.86
CA THR A 300 4.57 15.23 3.59
C THR A 300 5.06 16.67 3.48
N ALA A 301 6.37 16.89 3.48
CA ALA A 301 6.93 18.21 3.25
C ALA A 301 6.73 18.70 1.81
N MET A 302 6.84 17.82 0.80
CA MET A 302 6.51 18.14 -0.61
C MET A 302 5.02 18.37 -0.83
N LEU A 303 4.15 17.73 -0.05
CA LEU A 303 2.69 17.87 -0.14
C LEU A 303 2.20 19.19 0.45
N TRP A 304 2.67 19.54 1.66
CA TRP A 304 2.13 20.66 2.42
C TRP A 304 3.09 21.30 3.43
N GLY A 305 4.41 21.12 3.26
CA GLY A 305 5.42 21.45 4.27
C GLY A 305 5.40 22.89 4.79
N ASN A 306 4.96 23.86 3.97
CA ASN A 306 4.89 25.27 4.35
C ASN A 306 3.50 25.74 4.83
N SER A 307 2.54 24.83 5.00
CA SER A 307 1.16 25.19 5.41
C SER A 307 0.98 25.38 6.93
N LEU A 308 1.96 24.98 7.75
CA LEU A 308 1.81 24.82 9.20
C LEU A 308 3.01 25.39 9.96
N ALA A 309 2.79 25.85 11.19
CA ALA A 309 3.88 26.17 12.11
C ALA A 309 4.65 24.90 12.49
N ALA A 310 5.95 25.01 12.80
CA ALA A 310 6.86 23.87 12.96
C ALA A 310 6.38 22.82 14.00
N GLU A 311 5.96 23.26 15.18
CA GLU A 311 5.52 22.37 16.27
C GLU A 311 4.21 21.64 15.91
N GLU A 312 3.32 22.34 15.21
CA GLU A 312 2.08 21.75 14.76
C GLU A 312 2.30 20.79 13.57
N LEU A 313 3.26 21.09 12.70
CA LEU A 313 3.66 20.22 11.61
C LEU A 313 4.19 18.88 12.14
N GLU A 314 5.01 18.89 13.19
CA GLU A 314 5.52 17.67 13.83
C GLU A 314 4.38 16.82 14.39
N ARG A 315 3.43 17.43 15.12
CA ARG A 315 2.25 16.73 15.65
C ARG A 315 1.40 16.11 14.53
N ILE A 316 1.04 16.91 13.52
CA ILE A 316 0.20 16.45 12.40
C ILE A 316 0.92 15.35 11.61
N ARG A 317 2.25 15.46 11.43
CA ARG A 317 3.05 14.43 10.74
C ARG A 317 3.04 13.10 11.50
N GLY A 318 3.16 13.13 12.83
CA GLY A 318 3.06 11.93 13.67
C GLY A 318 1.68 11.28 13.61
N GLU A 319 0.61 12.07 13.77
CA GLU A 319 -0.78 11.59 13.65
C GLU A 319 -1.06 11.01 12.26
N PHE A 320 -0.56 11.67 11.21
CA PHE A 320 -0.72 11.21 9.83
C PHE A 320 0.08 9.93 9.56
N TRP A 321 1.26 9.76 10.15
CA TRP A 321 2.06 8.54 10.01
C TRP A 321 1.34 7.32 10.58
N GLU A 322 0.89 7.40 11.83
CA GLU A 322 0.16 6.32 12.50
C GLU A 322 -1.12 5.97 11.73
N LEU A 323 -1.80 6.98 11.21
CA LEU A 323 -2.99 6.80 10.40
C LEU A 323 -2.70 6.06 9.08
N VAL A 324 -1.65 6.46 8.35
CA VAL A 324 -1.26 5.84 7.08
C VAL A 324 -0.83 4.38 7.30
N VAL A 325 -0.09 4.09 8.37
CA VAL A 325 0.28 2.71 8.74
C VAL A 325 -0.97 1.86 8.98
N GLY A 326 -1.93 2.35 9.78
CA GLY A 326 -3.18 1.66 10.04
C GLY A 326 -4.02 1.42 8.78
N ILE A 327 -4.06 2.38 7.86
CA ILE A 327 -4.73 2.23 6.55
C ILE A 327 -4.08 1.13 5.72
N ILE A 328 -2.74 1.15 5.59
CA ILE A 328 -1.98 0.15 4.82
C ILE A 328 -2.22 -1.26 5.37
N ASP A 329 -2.24 -1.40 6.69
CA ASP A 329 -2.49 -2.69 7.34
C ASP A 329 -3.92 -3.18 7.03
N LEU A 330 -4.93 -2.32 7.15
CA LEU A 330 -6.33 -2.67 6.80
C LEU A 330 -6.51 -3.04 5.33
N LEU A 331 -5.81 -2.36 4.41
CA LEU A 331 -5.84 -2.69 2.98
C LEU A 331 -5.19 -4.05 2.68
N GLY A 332 -4.23 -4.48 3.50
CA GLY A 332 -3.52 -5.75 3.35
C GLY A 332 -4.18 -6.95 4.05
N VAL A 333 -5.24 -6.75 4.84
CA VAL A 333 -5.93 -7.85 5.53
C VAL A 333 -6.71 -8.71 4.53
N THR A 334 -6.55 -10.03 4.64
CA THR A 334 -7.44 -10.99 3.97
C THR A 334 -8.82 -10.95 4.63
N ASN A 335 -9.71 -10.18 4.05
CA ASN A 335 -11.04 -9.92 4.58
C ASN A 335 -12.09 -10.88 3.99
N VAL A 336 -12.83 -11.56 4.86
CA VAL A 336 -13.86 -12.55 4.53
C VAL A 336 -14.95 -11.92 3.66
N SER A 337 -15.30 -10.65 3.89
CA SER A 337 -16.29 -9.94 3.07
C SER A 337 -15.86 -9.76 1.61
N ASP A 338 -14.55 -9.65 1.34
CA ASP A 338 -14.04 -9.53 -0.02
C ASP A 338 -14.11 -10.87 -0.77
N ILE A 339 -13.90 -11.97 -0.04
CA ILE A 339 -13.97 -13.33 -0.55
C ILE A 339 -15.42 -13.84 -0.69
N PHE A 340 -16.30 -13.43 0.24
CA PHE A 340 -17.71 -13.81 0.31
C PHE A 340 -18.60 -12.56 0.45
N PRO A 341 -18.94 -11.89 -0.67
CA PRO A 341 -19.70 -10.63 -0.64
C PRO A 341 -21.07 -10.71 0.07
N ILE A 342 -21.69 -11.89 0.13
CA ILE A 342 -22.93 -12.10 0.87
C ILE A 342 -22.78 -11.82 2.39
N LEU A 343 -21.56 -11.94 2.93
CA LEU A 343 -21.24 -11.67 4.33
C LEU A 343 -20.76 -10.22 4.56
N GLU A 344 -20.70 -9.38 3.53
CA GLU A 344 -20.20 -8.01 3.66
C GLU A 344 -20.96 -7.21 4.72
N ARG A 345 -22.28 -7.35 4.79
CA ARG A 345 -23.13 -6.63 5.75
C ARG A 345 -22.79 -6.92 7.22
N MET A 346 -22.15 -8.05 7.50
CA MET A 346 -21.85 -8.47 8.88
C MET A 346 -20.54 -7.87 9.41
N ASP A 347 -19.64 -7.40 8.54
CA ASP A 347 -18.32 -6.87 8.90
C ASP A 347 -17.58 -7.75 9.93
N LEU A 348 -17.48 -9.07 9.67
CA LEU A 348 -17.04 -10.06 10.66
C LEU A 348 -15.64 -9.80 11.26
N GLN A 349 -14.77 -9.10 10.54
CA GLN A 349 -13.42 -8.73 10.99
C GLN A 349 -13.31 -7.26 11.44
N GLY A 350 -14.41 -6.50 11.40
CA GLY A 350 -14.47 -5.08 11.72
C GLY A 350 -13.68 -4.18 10.75
N VAL A 351 -13.33 -4.69 9.57
CA VAL A 351 -12.51 -3.98 8.56
C VAL A 351 -13.24 -2.75 8.06
N GLN A 352 -14.54 -2.86 7.79
CA GLN A 352 -15.34 -1.74 7.32
C GLN A 352 -15.44 -0.65 8.39
N GLN A 353 -15.75 -1.00 9.65
CA GLN A 353 -15.84 -0.03 10.73
C GLN A 353 -14.48 0.66 10.98
N LYS A 354 -13.40 -0.11 11.08
CA LYS A 354 -12.05 0.44 11.29
C LYS A 354 -11.65 1.36 10.15
N MET A 355 -11.89 0.97 8.89
CA MET A 355 -11.54 1.81 7.75
C MET A 355 -12.36 3.10 7.70
N LYS A 356 -13.63 3.09 8.11
CA LYS A 356 -14.43 4.32 8.24
C LYS A 356 -13.81 5.29 9.24
N GLN A 357 -13.40 4.81 10.41
CA GLN A 357 -12.74 5.64 11.42
C GLN A 357 -11.41 6.23 10.91
N HIS A 358 -10.62 5.43 10.19
CA HIS A 358 -9.37 5.91 9.60
C HIS A 358 -9.64 6.96 8.51
N LYS A 359 -10.64 6.71 7.66
CA LYS A 359 -11.06 7.66 6.63
C LYS A 359 -11.53 8.99 7.24
N GLU A 360 -12.33 8.97 8.28
CA GLU A 360 -12.79 10.21 8.95
C GLU A 360 -11.63 11.02 9.51
N LYS A 361 -10.66 10.36 10.15
CA LYS A 361 -9.43 11.01 10.63
C LYS A 361 -8.59 11.57 9.47
N LEU A 362 -8.47 10.82 8.38
CA LEU A 362 -7.74 11.23 7.18
C LEU A 362 -8.37 12.49 6.59
N ASP A 363 -9.70 12.46 6.42
CA ASP A 363 -10.47 13.57 5.90
C ASP A 363 -10.29 14.83 6.77
N GLY A 364 -10.25 14.67 8.10
CA GLY A 364 -10.02 15.75 9.06
C GLY A 364 -8.62 16.38 8.97
N ILE A 365 -7.56 15.56 8.88
CA ILE A 365 -6.18 16.04 8.74
C ILE A 365 -6.04 16.86 7.45
N LEU A 366 -6.49 16.28 6.34
CA LEU A 366 -6.35 16.88 5.01
C LEU A 366 -7.18 18.16 4.87
N SER A 367 -8.41 18.19 5.39
CA SER A 367 -9.23 19.41 5.44
C SER A 367 -8.56 20.52 6.24
N THR A 368 -7.97 20.19 7.40
CA THR A 368 -7.23 21.14 8.23
C THR A 368 -6.07 21.78 7.46
N VAL A 369 -5.29 20.98 6.74
CA VAL A 369 -4.15 21.47 5.95
C VAL A 369 -4.61 22.34 4.77
N ILE A 370 -5.61 21.88 4.02
CA ILE A 370 -6.13 22.57 2.84
C ILE A 370 -6.73 23.92 3.23
N ASP A 371 -7.61 23.94 4.23
CA ASP A 371 -8.31 25.17 4.64
C ASP A 371 -7.34 26.22 5.18
N ARG A 372 -6.27 25.80 5.88
CA ARG A 372 -5.19 26.71 6.29
C ARG A 372 -4.48 27.32 5.11
N ARG A 373 -4.09 26.52 4.13
CA ARG A 373 -3.42 27.03 2.93
C ARG A 373 -4.28 28.03 2.19
N VAL A 374 -5.56 27.73 2.00
CA VAL A 374 -6.50 28.65 1.35
C VAL A 374 -6.57 29.99 2.10
N ARG A 375 -6.62 29.98 3.44
CA ARG A 375 -6.58 31.21 4.26
C ARG A 375 -5.27 31.98 4.10
N THR A 376 -4.13 31.30 4.10
CA THR A 376 -2.81 31.96 3.93
C THR A 376 -2.68 32.63 2.57
N VAL A 377 -3.11 31.94 1.50
CA VAL A 377 -3.09 32.49 0.13
C VAL A 377 -3.99 33.73 0.01
N ASN A 378 -5.15 33.73 0.66
CA ASN A 378 -6.07 34.88 0.65
C ASN A 378 -5.57 36.07 1.47
N THR A 379 -4.70 35.86 2.47
CA THR A 379 -4.27 36.92 3.40
C THR A 379 -2.92 37.53 3.07
N ARG A 380 -1.95 36.75 2.55
CA ARG A 380 -0.57 37.22 2.34
C ARG A 380 -0.29 37.79 0.94
N GLY A 381 -1.21 37.62 -0.01
CA GLY A 381 -0.94 37.96 -1.42
C GLY A 381 0.24 37.18 -2.00
N ASP A 382 0.53 37.36 -3.28
CA ASP A 382 1.49 36.57 -4.08
C ASP A 382 2.97 36.69 -3.67
N GLN A 383 3.28 37.32 -2.52
CA GLN A 383 4.65 37.69 -2.14
C GLN A 383 5.51 36.53 -1.60
N GLU A 384 4.91 35.39 -1.23
CA GLU A 384 5.66 34.19 -0.85
C GLU A 384 4.89 32.91 -1.21
N LYS A 385 4.98 32.49 -2.47
CA LYS A 385 4.36 31.25 -2.93
C LYS A 385 5.12 30.05 -2.36
N ALA A 386 4.45 29.31 -1.47
CA ALA A 386 4.98 28.04 -0.98
C ALA A 386 5.24 27.08 -2.15
N GLN A 387 6.46 26.54 -2.24
CA GLN A 387 6.79 25.51 -3.23
C GLN A 387 6.37 24.14 -2.69
N ASP A 388 5.09 23.79 -2.83
CA ASP A 388 4.53 22.45 -2.55
C ASP A 388 3.42 22.05 -3.52
N PHE A 389 3.08 20.76 -3.53
CA PHE A 389 2.06 20.21 -4.43
C PHE A 389 0.70 20.84 -4.20
N LEU A 390 0.35 21.18 -2.96
CA LEU A 390 -0.90 21.87 -2.67
C LEU A 390 -0.95 23.24 -3.35
N GLN A 391 0.14 24.00 -3.36
CA GLN A 391 0.21 25.25 -4.10
C GLN A 391 0.05 25.04 -5.61
N VAL A 392 0.76 24.06 -6.20
CA VAL A 392 0.66 23.75 -7.63
C VAL A 392 -0.78 23.43 -8.01
N LEU A 393 -1.46 22.60 -7.22
CA LEU A 393 -2.86 22.25 -7.44
C LEU A 393 -3.78 23.47 -7.35
N LEU A 394 -3.61 24.31 -6.32
CA LEU A 394 -4.41 25.54 -6.15
C LEU A 394 -4.20 26.53 -7.31
N GLU A 395 -3.00 26.60 -7.90
CA GLU A 395 -2.75 27.43 -9.08
C GLU A 395 -3.40 26.89 -10.35
N LEU A 396 -3.45 25.57 -10.54
CA LEU A 396 -4.13 24.97 -11.68
C LEU A 396 -5.62 25.30 -11.67
N VAL A 397 -6.25 25.22 -10.50
CA VAL A 397 -7.66 25.63 -10.33
C VAL A 397 -7.88 27.11 -10.63
N LYS A 398 -6.89 27.98 -10.40
CA LYS A 398 -7.00 29.41 -10.70
C LYS A 398 -6.76 29.74 -12.19
N LYS A 399 -6.10 28.87 -12.96
CA LYS A 399 -5.64 29.13 -14.33
C LYS A 399 -6.61 28.66 -15.43
N GLU A 400 -7.60 27.82 -15.12
CA GLU A 400 -8.54 27.33 -16.14
C GLU A 400 -9.59 28.40 -16.53
N ASP A 401 -9.78 28.60 -17.84
CA ASP A 401 -10.78 29.48 -18.46
C ASP A 401 -12.21 28.93 -18.18
N PRO A 402 -13.22 29.77 -17.88
CA PRO A 402 -14.63 29.41 -17.66
C PRO A 402 -15.32 28.49 -18.69
N ARG A 403 -14.64 28.07 -19.77
CA ARG A 403 -15.21 27.34 -20.91
C ARG A 403 -14.68 25.90 -21.08
N ASP A 404 -13.63 25.51 -20.36
CA ASP A 404 -13.11 24.14 -20.35
C ASP A 404 -13.51 23.43 -19.03
N GLN A 405 -13.92 22.16 -19.09
CA GLN A 405 -14.41 21.36 -17.96
C GLN A 405 -13.53 21.52 -16.69
N HIS A 406 -14.12 22.11 -15.65
CA HIS A 406 -13.43 22.69 -14.51
C HIS A 406 -12.78 21.70 -13.54
N LEU A 407 -11.49 21.86 -13.28
CA LEU A 407 -10.87 21.47 -12.02
C LEU A 407 -11.18 22.55 -10.97
N THR A 408 -11.96 22.20 -9.95
CA THR A 408 -12.34 23.09 -8.83
C THR A 408 -11.49 22.84 -7.58
N VAL A 409 -11.53 23.74 -6.59
CA VAL A 409 -10.93 23.49 -5.25
C VAL A 409 -11.52 22.23 -4.64
N ASP A 410 -12.79 21.94 -4.93
CA ASP A 410 -13.47 20.73 -4.50
C ASP A 410 -12.93 19.48 -5.23
N ASN A 411 -12.43 19.60 -6.46
CA ASN A 411 -11.70 18.52 -7.13
C ASN A 411 -10.28 18.33 -6.58
N ILE A 412 -9.60 19.40 -6.13
CA ILE A 412 -8.35 19.27 -5.36
C ILE A 412 -8.62 18.58 -4.04
N LYS A 413 -9.67 19.00 -3.31
CA LYS A 413 -10.12 18.30 -2.12
C LYS A 413 -10.35 16.84 -2.48
N GLY A 414 -11.09 16.52 -3.55
CA GLY A 414 -11.28 15.16 -4.04
C GLY A 414 -10.03 14.35 -4.44
N LEU A 415 -8.93 15.01 -4.82
CA LEU A 415 -7.63 14.35 -5.04
C LEU A 415 -6.99 13.88 -3.71
N PHE A 416 -7.32 14.53 -2.59
CA PHE A 416 -6.79 14.24 -1.26
C PHE A 416 -7.83 13.54 -0.33
N THR A 417 -9.10 13.95 -0.36
CA THR A 417 -10.27 13.55 0.44
C THR A 417 -11.57 13.76 -0.33
N SER A 418 -12.49 12.80 -0.34
CA SER A 418 -13.84 13.09 -0.85
C SER A 418 -14.92 12.24 -0.21
N ARG A 419 -15.80 12.91 0.52
CA ARG A 419 -17.22 12.59 0.44
C ARG A 419 -17.91 13.91 0.18
N ASN A 420 -18.78 13.91 -0.82
CA ASN A 420 -19.47 15.03 -1.43
C ASN A 420 -18.62 15.65 -2.53
N TYR A 421 -18.98 15.39 -3.79
CA TYR A 421 -19.39 16.39 -4.78
C TYR A 421 -19.66 15.61 -6.07
N LYS A 422 -20.90 15.66 -6.54
CA LYS A 422 -21.25 15.18 -7.89
C LYS A 422 -20.44 16.03 -8.86
N LEU A 423 -19.64 15.37 -9.68
CA LEU A 423 -19.26 15.93 -10.97
C LEU A 423 -20.54 15.89 -11.80
N ASP A 424 -21.28 16.99 -11.84
CA ASP A 424 -22.28 17.17 -12.89
C ASP A 424 -21.47 17.45 -14.17
N PHE A 425 -21.32 16.40 -14.98
CA PHE A 425 -20.69 16.45 -16.30
C PHE A 425 -21.66 16.92 -17.36
#